data_AF-A0A1M4VRS2-F1
#
_entry.id   AF-A0A1M4VRS2-F1
#
_cell.length_a   1.000
_cell.length_b   1.000
_cell.length_c   1.000
_cell.angle_alpha   90.00
_cell.angle_beta   90.00
_cell.angle_gamma   90.00
#
_symmetry.space_group_name_H-M   'P 1'
#
loop_
_entity.id
_entity.type
_entity.pdbx_description
1 polymer ?
#
loop_
_entity_poly.entity_id
_entity_poly.type
_entity_poly.pdbx_seq_one_letter_code
_entity_poly.pdbx_strand_id
1 'polypeptide(L)'
;MDLISQGIGAFLGVIAGTFITFGITLLFERRSTNQRKENFRFEVEYNLRQVERWIGDVSDFRNAINGKALNLWATWLDFGKVMRGSGDEMFRSGLIYKFLTHDQIASLQSFYGDFSEHFEQFTNQRISQLRQNFVQAEATQFVQYLEDRLRKSRKSLSDAKEALERR
;
A
#
# COMPACT_ATOMS: atom_id res chain seq x y z
N MET A 1 43.90 -33.54 37.83
CA MET A 1 43.60 -33.61 36.39
C MET A 1 42.32 -32.82 36.16
N ASP A 2 42.37 -31.48 36.19
CA ASP A 2 41.10 -30.70 36.28
C ASP A 2 41.05 -29.42 35.42
N LEU A 3 42.19 -28.87 35.00
CA LEU A 3 42.22 -27.64 34.19
C LEU A 3 41.81 -27.85 32.72
N ILE A 4 42.18 -28.99 32.12
CA ILE A 4 41.85 -29.30 30.73
C ILE A 4 40.35 -29.68 30.61
N SER A 5 39.83 -30.42 31.59
CA SER A 5 38.41 -30.79 31.69
C SER A 5 37.51 -29.55 31.91
N GLN A 6 37.88 -28.66 32.84
CA GLN A 6 37.15 -27.40 33.06
C GLN A 6 37.29 -26.43 31.88
N GLY A 7 38.45 -26.36 31.23
CA GLY A 7 38.67 -25.54 30.03
C GLY A 7 37.86 -26.00 28.82
N ILE A 8 37.76 -27.32 28.59
CA ILE A 8 36.92 -27.91 27.55
C ILE A 8 35.44 -27.69 27.85
N GLY A 9 35.01 -27.83 29.11
CA GLY A 9 33.63 -27.57 29.54
C GLY A 9 33.22 -26.11 29.34
N ALA A 10 34.08 -25.16 29.70
CA ALA A 10 33.82 -23.72 29.48
C ALA A 10 33.78 -23.38 27.98
N PHE A 11 34.68 -23.95 27.17
CA PHE A 11 34.71 -23.76 25.72
C PHE A 11 33.45 -24.31 25.03
N LEU A 12 33.02 -25.52 25.41
CA LEU A 12 31.78 -26.13 24.90
C LEU A 12 30.54 -25.34 25.34
N GLY A 13 30.54 -24.78 26.56
CA GLY A 13 29.47 -23.91 27.04
C GLY A 13 29.34 -22.61 26.25
N VAL A 14 30.45 -21.96 25.90
CA VAL A 14 30.47 -20.75 25.06
C VAL A 14 30.01 -21.05 23.63
N ILE A 15 30.46 -22.18 23.06
CA ILE A 15 30.01 -22.62 21.74
C ILE A 15 28.51 -22.92 21.73
N ALA A 16 28.02 -23.70 22.69
CA ALA A 16 26.59 -24.01 22.82
C ALA A 16 25.74 -22.75 23.05
N GLY A 17 26.20 -21.82 23.90
CA GLY A 17 25.53 -20.53 24.10
C GLY A 17 25.48 -19.67 22.84
N THR A 18 26.54 -19.68 22.04
CA THR A 18 26.61 -18.97 20.75
C THR A 18 25.63 -19.58 19.74
N PHE A 19 25.58 -20.91 19.62
CA PHE A 19 24.63 -21.59 18.74
C PHE A 19 23.17 -21.36 19.13
N ILE A 20 22.85 -21.41 20.43
CA ILE A 20 21.49 -21.14 20.93
C ILE A 20 21.11 -19.69 20.63
N THR A 21 22.00 -18.74 20.93
CA THR A 21 21.75 -17.32 20.66
C THR A 21 21.53 -17.08 19.17
N PHE A 22 22.37 -17.66 18.32
CA PHE A 22 22.22 -17.57 16.86
C PHE A 22 20.89 -18.16 16.37
N GLY A 23 20.50 -19.33 16.88
CA GLY A 23 19.24 -19.98 16.53
C GLY A 23 18.01 -19.15 16.95
N ILE A 24 18.04 -18.57 18.16
CA ILE A 24 16.99 -17.68 18.66
C ILE A 24 16.88 -16.42 17.80
N THR A 25 18.00 -15.79 17.47
CA THR A 25 18.03 -14.60 16.60
C THR A 25 17.42 -14.90 15.23
N LEU A 26 17.80 -16.00 14.60
CA LEU A 26 17.21 -16.41 13.31
C LEU A 26 15.70 -16.65 13.38
N LEU A 27 15.21 -17.24 14.48
CA LEU A 27 13.78 -17.45 14.67
C LEU A 27 13.02 -16.12 14.85
N PHE A 28 13.57 -15.19 15.63
CA PHE A 28 12.98 -13.86 15.81
C PHE A 28 12.98 -13.06 14.50
N GLU A 29 14.06 -13.11 13.72
CA GLU A 29 14.15 -12.45 12.42
C GLU A 29 13.11 -12.97 11.43
N ARG A 30 12.90 -14.29 11.37
CA ARG A 30 11.87 -14.91 10.53
C ARG A 30 10.46 -14.49 10.95
N ARG A 31 10.16 -14.54 12.25
CA ARG A 31 8.86 -14.09 12.77
C ARG A 31 8.61 -12.62 12.49
N SER A 32 9.60 -11.77 12.75
CA SER A 32 9.54 -10.32 12.47
C SER A 32 9.31 -10.05 10.97
N THR A 33 10.03 -10.76 10.10
CA THR A 33 9.87 -10.66 8.64
C THR A 33 8.45 -11.03 8.20
N ASN A 34 7.92 -12.15 8.70
CA ASN A 34 6.56 -12.58 8.39
C ASN A 34 5.53 -11.58 8.90
N GLN A 35 5.68 -11.06 10.12
CA GLN A 35 4.76 -10.06 10.66
C GLN A 35 4.76 -8.78 9.80
N ARG A 36 5.92 -8.30 9.38
CA ARG A 36 6.03 -7.12 8.50
C ARG A 36 5.36 -7.35 7.16
N LYS A 37 5.55 -8.54 6.58
CA LYS A 37 4.88 -8.95 5.34
C LYS A 37 3.37 -8.99 5.51
N GLU A 38 2.85 -9.57 6.60
CA GLU A 38 1.42 -9.62 6.88
C GLU A 38 0.82 -8.23 7.08
N ASN A 39 1.51 -7.35 7.82
CA ASN A 39 1.08 -5.95 8.00
C ASN A 39 1.01 -5.22 6.66
N PHE A 40 2.00 -5.43 5.80
CA PHE A 40 2.01 -4.84 4.46
C PHE A 40 0.95 -5.44 3.55
N ARG A 41 0.67 -6.74 3.62
CA ARG A 41 -0.47 -7.35 2.90
C ARG A 41 -1.79 -6.72 3.34
N PHE A 42 -1.99 -6.59 4.66
CA PHE A 42 -3.17 -5.94 5.21
C PHE A 42 -3.31 -4.49 4.70
N GLU A 43 -2.22 -3.73 4.66
CA GLU A 43 -2.20 -2.37 4.11
C GLU A 43 -2.60 -2.34 2.63
N VAL A 44 -2.04 -3.23 1.81
CA VAL A 44 -2.39 -3.35 0.38
C VAL A 44 -3.87 -3.73 0.21
N GLU A 45 -4.38 -4.66 1.00
CA GLU A 45 -5.79 -5.05 0.99
C GLU A 45 -6.72 -3.90 1.39
N TYR A 46 -6.36 -3.16 2.43
CA TYR A 46 -7.11 -1.97 2.84
C TYR A 46 -7.18 -0.96 1.71
N ASN A 47 -6.03 -0.62 1.11
CA ASN A 47 -5.96 0.32 0.00
C ASN A 47 -6.73 -0.16 -1.23
N LEU A 48 -6.72 -1.45 -1.51
CA LEU A 48 -7.49 -2.03 -2.62
C LEU A 48 -9.00 -1.81 -2.40
N ARG A 49 -9.51 -2.05 -1.19
CA ARG A 49 -10.91 -1.77 -0.84
C ARG A 49 -11.25 -0.28 -0.95
N GLN A 50 -10.32 0.60 -0.60
CA GLN A 50 -10.51 2.04 -0.79
C GLN A 50 -10.66 2.40 -2.26
N VAL A 51 -9.79 1.87 -3.12
CA VAL A 51 -9.87 2.08 -4.57
C VAL A 51 -11.18 1.53 -5.15
N GLU A 52 -11.65 0.36 -4.69
CA GLU A 52 -12.94 -0.19 -5.11
C GLU A 52 -14.12 0.70 -4.73
N ARG A 53 -14.13 1.24 -3.50
CA ARG A 53 -15.14 2.23 -3.07
C ARG A 53 -15.10 3.47 -3.96
N TRP A 54 -13.92 4.03 -4.17
CA TRP A 54 -13.74 5.22 -5.01
C TRP A 54 -14.15 5.02 -6.47
N ILE A 55 -13.97 3.82 -7.02
CA ILE A 55 -14.50 3.47 -8.35
C ILE A 55 -16.02 3.59 -8.36
N GLY A 56 -16.70 3.15 -7.28
CA GLY A 56 -18.14 3.37 -7.10
C GLY A 56 -18.50 4.85 -7.06
N ASP A 57 -17.84 5.63 -6.20
CA ASP A 57 -18.11 7.07 -6.06
C ASP A 57 -17.90 7.85 -7.37
N VAL A 58 -16.83 7.52 -8.11
CA VAL A 58 -16.52 8.12 -9.42
C VAL A 58 -17.51 7.68 -10.49
N SER A 59 -18.00 6.44 -10.43
CA SER A 59 -19.08 5.97 -11.31
C SER A 59 -20.37 6.75 -11.05
N ASP A 60 -20.73 7.00 -9.80
CA ASP A 60 -21.88 7.82 -9.44
C ASP A 60 -21.73 9.27 -9.90
N PHE A 61 -20.50 9.81 -9.81
CA PHE A 61 -20.16 11.12 -10.37
C PHE A 61 -20.37 11.16 -11.89
N ARG A 62 -19.93 10.13 -12.63
CA ARG A 62 -20.18 10.00 -14.08
C ARG A 62 -21.68 9.99 -14.39
N ASN A 63 -22.46 9.24 -13.62
CA ASN A 63 -23.91 9.16 -13.78
C ASN A 63 -24.56 10.53 -13.55
N ALA A 64 -24.10 11.29 -12.56
CA ALA A 64 -24.58 12.65 -12.31
C ALA A 64 -24.25 13.62 -13.46
N ILE A 65 -23.07 13.50 -14.07
CA ILE A 65 -22.68 14.25 -15.28
C ILE A 65 -23.63 13.92 -16.43
N ASN A 66 -23.83 12.63 -16.71
CA ASN A 66 -24.67 12.16 -17.82
C ASN A 66 -26.15 12.53 -17.64
N GLY A 67 -26.65 12.44 -16.40
CA GLY A 67 -28.01 12.81 -16.03
C GLY A 67 -28.25 14.31 -15.86
N LYS A 68 -27.24 15.16 -16.08
CA LYS A 68 -27.30 16.62 -15.85
C LYS A 68 -27.73 16.99 -14.42
N ALA A 69 -27.45 16.13 -13.46
CA ALA A 69 -27.80 16.27 -12.05
C ALA A 69 -26.55 16.54 -11.16
N LEU A 70 -25.49 17.07 -11.76
CA LEU A 70 -24.20 17.29 -11.10
C LEU A 70 -24.32 18.21 -9.87
N ASN A 71 -25.25 19.18 -9.93
CA ASN A 71 -25.56 20.06 -8.82
C ASN A 71 -26.03 19.32 -7.56
N LEU A 72 -26.66 18.14 -7.71
CA LEU A 72 -27.15 17.30 -6.61
C LEU A 72 -26.08 16.34 -6.06
N TRP A 73 -24.98 16.13 -6.79
CA TRP A 73 -23.89 15.27 -6.34
C TRP A 73 -23.06 16.02 -5.29
N ALA A 74 -23.05 15.52 -4.06
CA ALA A 74 -22.46 16.18 -2.88
C ALA A 74 -21.43 15.31 -2.15
N THR A 75 -20.99 14.21 -2.76
CA THR A 75 -20.01 13.29 -2.17
C THR A 75 -18.63 13.93 -2.14
N TRP A 76 -17.94 13.82 -1.01
CA TRP A 76 -16.52 14.15 -0.91
C TRP A 76 -15.69 12.92 -1.22
N LEU A 77 -14.78 13.03 -2.19
CA LEU A 77 -13.84 11.95 -2.52
C LEU A 77 -12.64 12.05 -1.59
N ASP A 78 -12.49 11.14 -0.64
CA ASP A 78 -11.43 11.14 0.38
C ASP A 78 -10.18 10.36 -0.05
N PHE A 79 -9.65 10.72 -1.22
CA PHE A 79 -8.50 10.05 -1.87
C PHE A 79 -7.22 10.02 -1.05
N GLY A 80 -7.05 10.92 -0.07
CA GLY A 80 -5.91 10.94 0.83
C GLY A 80 -5.93 9.86 1.90
N LYS A 81 -7.04 9.12 2.08
CA LYS A 81 -7.16 8.04 3.08
C LYS A 81 -6.49 6.73 2.64
N VAL A 82 -5.19 6.81 2.38
CA VAL A 82 -4.33 5.69 2.02
C VAL A 82 -3.47 5.30 3.21
N MET A 83 -3.31 3.99 3.45
CA MET A 83 -2.35 3.47 4.41
C MET A 83 -1.00 3.22 3.72
N ARG A 84 0.09 3.72 4.31
CA ARG A 84 1.45 3.60 3.74
C ARG A 84 2.52 3.15 4.74
N GLY A 85 2.16 3.02 6.02
CA GLY A 85 3.13 2.86 7.11
C GLY A 85 4.02 1.63 6.97
N SER A 86 3.41 0.47 6.69
CA SER A 86 4.12 -0.80 6.56
C SER A 86 4.92 -0.86 5.25
N GLY A 87 4.35 -0.34 4.16
CA GLY A 87 5.05 -0.26 2.87
C GLY A 87 6.31 0.58 2.94
N ASP A 88 6.25 1.76 3.59
CA ASP A 88 7.42 2.62 3.76
C ASP A 88 8.48 2.01 4.68
N GLU A 89 8.07 1.32 5.76
CA GLU A 89 9.01 0.59 6.63
C GLU A 89 9.73 -0.53 5.86
N MET A 90 8.99 -1.31 5.07
CA MET A 90 9.56 -2.38 4.25
C MET A 90 10.46 -1.84 3.14
N PHE A 91 10.14 -0.68 2.56
CA PHE A 91 10.99 -0.03 1.57
C PHE A 91 12.30 0.46 2.20
N ARG A 92 12.23 1.21 3.31
CA ARG A 92 13.43 1.72 4.01
C ARG A 92 14.37 0.63 4.49
N SER A 93 13.82 -0.51 4.94
CA SER A 93 14.61 -1.66 5.39
C SER A 93 15.13 -2.54 4.25
N GLY A 94 14.74 -2.27 3.00
CA GLY A 94 15.02 -3.13 1.84
C GLY A 94 14.28 -4.47 1.86
N LEU A 95 13.43 -4.72 2.86
CA LEU A 95 12.69 -5.97 2.99
C LEU A 95 11.69 -6.17 1.84
N ILE A 96 11.15 -5.07 1.29
CA ILE A 96 10.18 -5.09 0.19
C ILE A 96 10.72 -5.84 -1.05
N TYR A 97 12.03 -5.77 -1.33
CA TYR A 97 12.66 -6.40 -2.50
C TYR A 97 12.67 -7.94 -2.42
N LYS A 98 12.42 -8.52 -1.24
CA LYS A 98 12.26 -9.97 -1.12
C LYS A 98 10.91 -10.46 -1.67
N PHE A 99 9.90 -9.59 -1.69
CA PHE A 99 8.53 -9.96 -1.99
C PHE A 99 8.02 -9.38 -3.30
N LEU A 100 8.44 -8.16 -3.65
CA LEU A 100 7.98 -7.46 -4.84
C LEU A 100 9.11 -7.23 -5.84
N THR A 101 8.76 -7.19 -7.13
CA THR A 101 9.66 -6.78 -8.21
C THR A 101 9.83 -5.26 -8.24
N HIS A 102 10.86 -4.78 -8.92
CA HIS A 102 11.08 -3.34 -9.12
C HIS A 102 9.87 -2.65 -9.76
N ASP A 103 9.24 -3.28 -10.76
CA ASP A 103 8.06 -2.72 -11.44
C ASP A 103 6.84 -2.64 -10.52
N GLN A 104 6.65 -3.64 -9.65
CA GLN A 104 5.57 -3.63 -8.65
C GLN A 104 5.80 -2.52 -7.62
N ILE A 105 7.04 -2.34 -7.16
CA ILE A 105 7.39 -1.27 -6.22
C ILE A 105 7.18 0.11 -6.86
N ALA A 106 7.64 0.32 -8.09
CA ALA A 106 7.45 1.58 -8.81
C ALA A 106 5.95 1.88 -9.00
N SER A 107 5.16 0.86 -9.31
CA SER A 107 3.70 0.98 -9.46
C SER A 107 3.00 1.36 -8.15
N LEU A 108 3.40 0.75 -7.02
CA LEU A 108 2.89 1.12 -5.70
C LEU A 108 3.29 2.55 -5.31
N GLN A 109 4.53 2.96 -5.58
CA GLN A 109 4.96 4.33 -5.33
C GLN A 109 4.16 5.35 -6.15
N SER A 110 3.86 5.03 -7.41
CA SER A 110 2.95 5.85 -8.24
C SER A 110 1.57 5.97 -7.58
N PHE A 111 1.01 4.87 -7.08
CA PHE A 111 -0.27 4.91 -6.36
C PHE A 111 -0.21 5.82 -5.13
N TYR A 112 0.81 5.69 -4.28
CA TYR A 112 0.96 6.54 -3.09
C TYR A 112 1.21 8.02 -3.42
N GLY A 113 1.83 8.32 -4.55
CA GLY A 113 2.00 9.69 -5.04
C GLY A 113 0.70 10.27 -5.59
N ASP A 114 -0.04 9.46 -6.35
CA ASP A 114 -1.30 9.85 -6.98
C ASP A 114 -2.41 10.09 -5.95
N PHE A 115 -2.51 9.26 -4.91
CA PHE A 115 -3.57 9.33 -3.90
C PHE A 115 -3.08 9.98 -2.60
N SER A 116 -2.78 11.27 -2.71
CA SER A 116 -2.35 12.14 -1.61
C SER A 116 -3.44 13.12 -1.18
N GLU A 117 -3.29 13.74 -0.01
CA GLU A 117 -4.16 14.84 0.44
C GLU A 117 -4.20 15.99 -0.56
N HIS A 118 -3.10 16.25 -1.27
CA HIS A 118 -3.07 17.29 -2.29
C HIS A 118 -3.95 16.91 -3.50
N PHE A 119 -3.87 15.66 -3.95
CA PHE A 119 -4.72 15.17 -5.03
C PHE A 119 -6.20 15.14 -4.62
N GLU A 120 -6.49 14.80 -3.37
CA GLU A 120 -7.82 14.89 -2.79
C GLU A 120 -8.38 16.32 -2.88
N GLN A 121 -7.63 17.30 -2.40
CA GLN A 121 -8.03 18.71 -2.43
C GLN A 121 -8.23 19.20 -3.86
N PHE A 122 -7.28 18.92 -4.75
CA PHE A 122 -7.38 19.26 -6.17
C PHE A 122 -8.66 18.68 -6.79
N THR A 123 -8.93 17.40 -6.54
CA THR A 123 -10.08 16.70 -7.09
C THR A 123 -11.39 17.34 -6.62
N ASN A 124 -11.56 17.52 -5.32
CA ASN A 124 -12.82 18.04 -4.77
C ASN A 124 -13.04 19.52 -5.12
N GLN A 125 -11.96 20.31 -5.21
CA GLN A 125 -12.05 21.69 -5.72
C GLN A 125 -12.49 21.70 -7.19
N ARG A 126 -11.92 20.84 -8.03
CA ARG A 126 -12.29 20.74 -9.44
C ARG A 126 -13.76 20.31 -9.60
N ILE A 127 -14.23 19.37 -8.79
CA ILE A 127 -15.65 18.98 -8.80
C ILE A 127 -16.53 20.15 -8.38
N SER A 128 -16.15 20.89 -7.34
CA SER A 128 -16.89 22.07 -6.88
C SER A 128 -17.00 23.14 -7.98
N GLN A 129 -15.93 23.37 -8.75
CA GLN A 129 -15.93 24.27 -9.91
C GLN A 129 -16.87 23.76 -11.02
N LEU A 130 -16.80 22.48 -11.36
CA LEU A 130 -17.65 21.87 -12.39
C LEU A 130 -19.15 21.92 -12.00
N ARG A 131 -19.46 21.88 -10.71
CA ARG A 131 -20.83 22.04 -10.20
C ARG A 131 -21.36 23.47 -10.37
N GLN A 132 -20.50 24.48 -10.24
CA GLN A 132 -20.89 25.88 -10.39
C GLN A 132 -20.99 26.29 -11.87
N ASN A 133 -20.01 25.87 -12.68
CA ASN A 133 -19.88 26.22 -14.09
C ASN A 133 -19.80 24.94 -14.94
N PHE A 134 -20.94 24.28 -15.13
CA PHE A 134 -20.96 22.97 -15.77
C PHE A 134 -20.64 23.05 -17.27
N VAL A 135 -19.50 22.47 -17.64
CA VAL A 135 -19.11 22.21 -19.03
C VAL A 135 -18.99 20.70 -19.21
N GLN A 136 -19.93 20.11 -19.96
CA GLN A 136 -20.04 18.65 -20.07
C GLN A 136 -18.78 17.98 -20.60
N ALA A 137 -18.13 18.58 -21.60
CA ALA A 137 -16.88 18.04 -22.16
C ALA A 137 -15.76 17.99 -21.11
N GLU A 138 -15.59 19.06 -20.33
CA GLU A 138 -14.58 19.12 -19.27
C GLU A 138 -14.89 18.12 -18.14
N ALA A 139 -16.15 18.02 -17.73
CA ALA A 139 -16.57 17.08 -16.70
C ALA A 139 -16.34 15.63 -17.15
N THR A 140 -16.63 15.33 -18.41
CA THR A 140 -16.42 13.99 -19.00
C THR A 140 -14.94 13.64 -19.09
N GLN A 141 -14.08 14.57 -19.49
CA GLN A 141 -12.63 14.36 -19.51
C GLN A 141 -12.08 14.15 -18.09
N PHE A 142 -12.56 14.94 -17.13
CA PHE A 142 -12.11 14.84 -15.75
C PHE A 142 -12.52 13.51 -15.11
N VAL A 143 -13.76 13.05 -15.28
CA VAL A 143 -14.18 11.74 -14.76
C VAL A 143 -13.43 10.59 -15.42
N GLN A 144 -13.16 10.66 -16.72
CA GLN A 144 -12.36 9.66 -17.43
C GLN A 144 -10.94 9.58 -16.85
N TYR A 145 -10.31 10.73 -16.59
CA TYR A 145 -9.01 10.81 -15.95
C TYR A 145 -8.99 10.14 -14.56
N LEU A 146 -10.02 10.35 -13.74
CA LEU A 146 -10.14 9.70 -12.44
C LEU A 146 -10.31 8.18 -12.57
N GLU A 147 -11.17 7.73 -13.49
CA GLU A 147 -11.39 6.31 -13.75
C GLU A 147 -10.12 5.60 -14.20
N ASP A 148 -9.35 6.20 -15.11
CA ASP A 148 -8.11 5.61 -15.62
C ASP A 148 -7.06 5.46 -14.52
N ARG A 149 -6.94 6.46 -13.64
CA ARG A 149 -6.07 6.39 -12.45
C ARG A 149 -6.51 5.28 -11.50
N LEU A 150 -7.80 5.25 -11.13
CA LEU A 150 -8.34 4.22 -10.23
C LEU A 150 -8.17 2.82 -10.79
N ARG A 151 -8.38 2.61 -12.10
CA ARG A 151 -8.15 1.32 -12.77
C ARG A 151 -6.68 0.90 -12.71
N LYS A 152 -5.76 1.83 -12.98
CA LYS A 152 -4.32 1.58 -12.89
C LYS A 152 -3.93 1.19 -11.46
N SER A 153 -4.40 1.95 -10.47
CA SER A 153 -4.13 1.70 -9.06
C SER A 153 -4.70 0.39 -8.55
N ARG A 154 -5.92 0.04 -8.95
CA ARG A 154 -6.53 -1.26 -8.63
C ARG A 154 -5.65 -2.41 -9.13
N LYS A 155 -5.15 -2.30 -10.37
CA LYS A 155 -4.24 -3.29 -10.94
C LYS A 155 -2.94 -3.37 -10.13
N SER A 156 -2.28 -2.24 -9.87
CA SER A 156 -1.03 -2.20 -9.10
C SER A 156 -1.16 -2.82 -7.70
N LEU A 157 -2.24 -2.52 -6.98
CA LEU A 157 -2.52 -3.09 -5.66
C LEU A 157 -2.85 -4.59 -5.73
N SER A 158 -3.59 -5.02 -6.75
CA SER A 158 -3.90 -6.45 -6.96
C SER A 158 -2.63 -7.25 -7.26
N ASP A 159 -1.78 -6.74 -8.16
CA ASP A 159 -0.50 -7.39 -8.52
C ASP A 159 0.42 -7.51 -7.29
N ALA A 160 0.47 -6.47 -6.45
CA ALA A 160 1.24 -6.49 -5.20
C ALA A 160 0.66 -7.49 -4.18
N LYS A 161 -0.67 -7.54 -4.03
CA LYS A 161 -1.36 -8.50 -3.15
C LYS A 161 -1.03 -9.93 -3.55
N GLU A 162 -1.18 -10.28 -4.83
CA GLU A 162 -0.87 -11.63 -5.33
C GLU A 162 0.58 -12.02 -5.07
N ALA A 163 1.52 -11.08 -5.25
CA ALA A 163 2.94 -11.34 -4.99
C ALA A 163 3.23 -11.62 -3.51
N LEU A 164 2.53 -10.92 -2.60
CA LEU A 164 2.63 -11.14 -1.15
C LEU A 164 2.00 -12.47 -0.72
N GLU A 165 1.00 -12.99 -1.45
CA GLU A 165 0.38 -14.29 -1.15
C GLU A 165 1.19 -15.49 -1.63
N ARG A 166 1.97 -15.35 -2.72
CA ARG A 166 2.74 -16.46 -3.32
C ARG A 166 4.09 -16.75 -2.64
N ARG A 167 4.68 -15.75 -2.00
CA ARG A 167 5.97 -15.85 -1.28
C ARG A 167 5.73 -15.96 0.22
#